data_AF-A0A3C0NS92-F1
#
_entry.id   AF-A0A3C0NS92-F1
#
_cell.length_a   1.000
_cell.length_b   1.000
_cell.length_c   1.000
_cell.angle_alpha   90.00
_cell.angle_beta   90.00
_cell.angle_gamma   90.00
#
_symmetry.space_group_name_H-M   'P 1'
#
loop_
_entity.id
_entity.type
_entity.pdbx_description
1 polymer ?
#
loop_
_entity_poly.entity_id
_entity_poly.type
_entity_poly.pdbx_seq_one_letter_code
_entity_poly.pdbx_strand_id
1 'polypeptide(L)'
;MHILSEHDLNAAIPINAFTFKTTAELLGTDSIPQSDVHGWIVQSEAKKAAQFGLNIQQRGFNVLVLGAQGSGRTSLMLSAMKDVAKKSSHTLHDLVSL
;
A
#
# COMPACT_ATOMS: atom_id res chain seq x y z
N MET A 1 28.22 28.18 -15.59
CA MET A 1 28.16 27.95 -14.12
C MET A 1 26.87 28.60 -13.66
N HIS A 2 25.88 27.83 -13.20
CA HIS A 2 24.60 28.39 -12.75
C HIS A 2 24.70 28.59 -11.23
N ILE A 3 24.59 29.84 -10.78
CA ILE A 3 24.62 30.17 -9.35
C ILE A 3 23.18 30.09 -8.86
N LEU A 4 22.93 29.18 -7.92
CA LEU A 4 21.62 29.00 -7.29
C LEU A 4 21.43 30.07 -6.22
N SER A 5 20.23 30.64 -6.16
CA SER A 5 19.80 31.53 -5.07
C SER A 5 19.39 30.72 -3.84
N GLU A 6 19.18 31.38 -2.68
CA GLU A 6 18.73 30.70 -1.45
C GLU A 6 17.39 29.95 -1.66
N HIS A 7 16.52 30.49 -2.50
CA HIS A 7 15.22 29.91 -2.80
C HIS A 7 15.34 28.64 -3.63
N ASP A 8 16.31 28.58 -4.53
CA ASP A 8 16.57 27.39 -5.35
C ASP A 8 17.12 26.21 -4.54
N LEU A 9 17.66 26.49 -3.35
CA LEU A 9 18.15 25.49 -2.40
C LEU A 9 17.06 24.99 -1.44
N ASN A 10 15.88 25.62 -1.44
CA ASN A 10 14.79 25.30 -0.52
C ASN A 10 13.56 24.76 -1.25
N ALA A 11 13.47 23.43 -1.35
CA ALA A 11 12.27 22.75 -1.84
C ALA A 11 11.22 22.68 -0.72
N ALA A 12 10.38 23.71 -0.60
CA ALA A 12 9.26 23.76 0.34
C ALA A 12 7.91 23.91 -0.37
N ILE A 13 6.88 23.31 0.22
CA ILE A 13 5.49 23.51 -0.18
C ILE A 13 4.91 24.61 0.71
N PRO A 14 4.39 25.72 0.15
CA PRO A 14 3.84 26.79 0.96
C PRO A 14 2.52 26.35 1.61
N ILE A 15 2.25 26.83 2.82
CA ILE A 15 1.08 26.39 3.61
C ILE A 15 -0.26 26.69 2.91
N ASN A 16 -0.31 27.75 2.10
CA ASN A 16 -1.49 28.13 1.32
C ASN A 16 -1.77 27.18 0.14
N ALA A 17 -0.85 26.27 -0.20
CA ALA A 17 -1.08 25.24 -1.21
C ALA A 17 -2.00 24.12 -0.70
N PHE A 18 -2.16 23.97 0.61
CA PHE A 18 -3.07 22.99 1.19
C PHE A 18 -4.50 23.53 1.23
N THR A 19 -5.46 22.73 0.79
CA THR A 19 -6.89 23.09 0.72
C THR A 19 -7.69 22.65 1.94
N PHE A 20 -7.03 22.13 2.98
CA PHE A 20 -7.65 21.64 4.22
C PHE A 20 -7.09 22.38 5.43
N LYS A 21 -7.89 22.57 6.48
CA LYS A 21 -7.46 23.25 7.71
C LYS A 21 -6.86 22.30 8.73
N THR A 22 -7.35 21.07 8.77
CA THR A 22 -6.95 20.03 9.73
C THR A 22 -6.77 18.69 9.03
N THR A 23 -5.88 17.84 9.54
CA THR A 23 -5.66 16.49 8.99
C THR A 23 -6.87 15.57 9.15
N ALA A 24 -7.81 15.92 10.04
CA ALA A 24 -9.09 15.21 10.17
C ALA A 24 -9.92 15.28 8.88
N GLU A 25 -9.81 16.38 8.12
CA GLU A 25 -10.49 16.56 6.84
C GLU A 25 -9.95 15.60 5.76
N LEU A 26 -8.75 15.03 5.93
CA LEU A 26 -8.20 14.02 5.02
C LEU A 26 -8.77 12.61 5.25
N LEU A 27 -9.45 12.39 6.37
CA LEU A 27 -9.97 11.07 6.75
C LEU A 27 -11.35 10.77 6.14
N GLY A 28 -12.01 11.75 5.50
CA GLY A 28 -13.44 11.69 5.18
C GLY A 28 -13.86 12.44 3.92
N THR A 29 -13.22 12.19 2.78
CA THR A 29 -13.90 12.41 1.49
C THR A 29 -14.75 11.18 1.18
N ASP A 30 -16.07 11.35 1.08
CA ASP A 30 -17.14 10.34 0.93
C ASP A 30 -17.01 9.32 -0.23
N SER A 31 -15.87 9.26 -0.91
CA SER A 31 -15.66 8.50 -2.15
C SER A 31 -14.65 7.35 -2.03
N ILE A 32 -13.99 7.15 -0.88
CA ILE A 32 -13.10 5.99 -0.75
C ILE A 32 -13.17 5.35 0.64
N PRO A 33 -13.57 4.06 0.75
CA PRO A 33 -13.53 3.33 2.01
C PRO A 33 -12.15 3.41 2.66
N GLN A 34 -12.12 3.83 3.91
CA GLN A 34 -10.93 4.07 4.74
C GLN A 34 -10.00 2.83 4.84
N SER A 35 -10.51 1.63 4.55
CA SER A 35 -9.74 0.38 4.52
C SER A 35 -8.81 0.23 3.31
N ASP A 36 -9.08 0.92 2.20
CA ASP A 36 -8.47 0.57 0.90
C ASP A 36 -7.48 1.61 0.37
N VAL A 37 -7.55 2.85 0.87
CA VAL A 37 -6.76 3.99 0.35
C VAL A 37 -5.33 3.99 0.84
N HIS A 38 -5.11 3.67 2.12
CA HIS A 38 -3.88 4.09 2.79
C HIS A 38 -2.67 3.19 2.52
N GLY A 39 -2.87 2.00 1.97
CA GLY A 39 -1.77 1.06 1.82
C GLY A 39 -0.83 1.43 0.67
N TRP A 40 -1.36 1.51 -0.54
CA TRP A 40 -0.55 1.42 -1.76
C TRP A 40 -0.27 2.78 -2.39
N ILE A 41 -0.02 3.81 -1.57
CA ILE A 41 0.25 5.18 -2.03
C ILE A 41 1.47 5.17 -2.96
N VAL A 42 1.28 5.55 -4.23
CA VAL A 42 2.31 5.57 -5.29
C VAL A 42 2.94 4.20 -5.60
N GLN A 43 2.30 3.09 -5.18
CA GLN A 43 2.80 1.72 -5.39
C GLN A 43 1.80 0.85 -6.20
N SER A 44 1.25 1.40 -7.28
CA SER A 44 0.23 0.71 -8.11
C SER A 44 0.72 -0.63 -8.68
N GLU A 45 1.95 -0.67 -9.17
CA GLU A 45 2.53 -1.89 -9.75
C GLU A 45 2.79 -2.97 -8.70
N ALA A 46 3.27 -2.56 -7.51
CA ALA A 46 3.46 -3.50 -6.40
C ALA A 46 2.13 -4.08 -5.93
N LYS A 47 1.06 -3.26 -5.87
CA LYS A 47 -0.30 -3.72 -5.56
C LYS A 47 -0.78 -4.74 -6.59
N LYS A 48 -0.61 -4.44 -7.88
CA LYS A 48 -1.02 -5.31 -8.99
C LYS A 48 -0.26 -6.65 -8.97
N ALA A 49 1.06 -6.62 -8.76
CA ALA A 49 1.88 -7.82 -8.65
C ALA A 49 1.51 -8.68 -7.43
N ALA A 50 1.26 -8.04 -6.27
CA ALA A 50 0.80 -8.73 -5.07
C ALA A 50 -0.56 -9.41 -5.29
N GLN A 51 -1.52 -8.68 -5.87
CA GLN A 51 -2.83 -9.24 -6.22
C GLN A 51 -2.71 -10.38 -7.21
N PHE A 52 -1.91 -10.24 -8.27
CA PHE A 52 -1.68 -11.30 -9.25
C PHE A 52 -1.11 -12.55 -8.58
N GLY A 53 0.02 -12.42 -7.87
CA GLY A 53 0.71 -13.55 -7.26
C GLY A 53 -0.13 -14.26 -6.18
N LEU A 54 -0.88 -13.51 -5.37
CA LEU A 54 -1.76 -14.07 -4.33
C LEU A 54 -2.96 -14.83 -4.89
N ASN A 55 -3.39 -14.53 -6.12
CA ASN A 55 -4.49 -15.26 -6.77
C ASN A 55 -4.03 -16.54 -7.47
N ILE A 56 -2.72 -16.83 -7.54
CA ILE A 56 -2.21 -18.09 -8.12
C ILE A 56 -2.31 -19.19 -7.07
N GLN A 57 -3.33 -20.05 -7.21
CA GLN A 57 -3.60 -21.17 -6.30
C GLN A 57 -2.90 -22.47 -6.77
N GLN A 58 -1.57 -22.42 -6.89
CA GLN A 58 -0.76 -23.58 -7.28
C GLN A 58 0.15 -24.00 -6.11
N ARG A 59 0.15 -25.30 -5.79
CA ARG A 59 1.07 -25.85 -4.78
C ARG A 59 2.51 -25.53 -5.15
N GLY A 60 3.28 -25.03 -4.18
CA GLY A 60 4.67 -24.65 -4.35
C GLY A 60 4.89 -23.26 -4.95
N PHE A 61 3.84 -22.53 -5.33
CA PHE A 61 3.95 -21.14 -5.74
C PHE A 61 4.07 -20.23 -4.52
N ASN A 62 5.10 -19.38 -4.51
CA ASN A 62 5.38 -18.44 -3.43
C ASN A 62 5.63 -17.04 -4.00
N VAL A 63 5.26 -16.01 -3.26
CA VAL A 63 5.51 -14.61 -3.62
C VAL A 63 6.59 -14.02 -2.71
N LEU A 64 7.70 -13.56 -3.30
CA LEU A 64 8.75 -12.81 -2.58
C LEU A 64 8.55 -11.32 -2.79
N VAL A 65 8.51 -10.55 -1.70
CA VAL A 65 8.29 -9.09 -1.74
C VAL A 65 9.57 -8.35 -1.38
N LEU A 66 10.05 -7.50 -2.29
CA LEU A 66 11.30 -6.73 -2.18
C LEU A 66 11.03 -5.23 -1.99
N GLY A 67 11.99 -4.51 -1.38
CA GLY A 67 11.92 -3.07 -1.16
C GLY A 67 12.77 -2.57 0.02
N ALA A 68 12.99 -1.26 0.09
CA ALA A 68 13.81 -0.62 1.13
C ALA A 68 13.16 -0.68 2.52
N GLN A 69 13.95 -0.60 3.60
CA GLN A 69 13.39 -0.53 4.95
C GLN A 69 12.38 0.62 5.08
N GLY A 70 11.27 0.38 5.79
CA GLY A 70 10.20 1.37 5.95
C GLY A 70 9.24 1.50 4.76
N SER A 71 9.42 0.76 3.66
CA SER A 71 8.54 0.85 2.48
C SER A 71 7.15 0.24 2.66
N GLY A 72 6.83 -0.27 3.86
CA GLY A 72 5.53 -0.85 4.18
C GLY A 72 5.29 -2.30 3.74
N ARG A 73 6.28 -3.00 3.14
CA ARG A 73 6.10 -4.35 2.54
C ARG A 73 5.25 -5.30 3.37
N THR A 74 5.56 -5.44 4.66
CA THR A 74 4.84 -6.34 5.57
C THR A 74 3.39 -5.92 5.74
N SER A 75 3.14 -4.66 6.11
CA SER A 75 1.79 -4.16 6.36
C SER A 75 0.92 -4.18 5.10
N LEU A 76 1.51 -3.81 3.95
CA LEU A 76 0.82 -3.78 2.66
C LEU A 76 0.49 -5.18 2.16
N MET A 77 1.45 -6.11 2.24
CA MET A 77 1.23 -7.48 1.83
C MET A 77 0.21 -8.18 2.73
N LEU A 78 0.25 -7.92 4.04
CA LEU A 78 -0.75 -8.44 4.98
C LEU A 78 -2.16 -7.95 4.64
N SER A 79 -2.32 -6.66 4.28
CA SER A 79 -3.60 -6.13 3.82
C SER A 79 -4.09 -6.85 2.55
N ALA A 80 -3.22 -6.98 1.54
CA ALA A 80 -3.57 -7.66 0.30
C ALA A 80 -3.92 -9.15 0.51
N MET A 81 -3.18 -9.86 1.38
CA MET A 81 -3.49 -11.23 1.77
C MET A 81 -4.89 -11.34 2.40
N LYS A 82 -5.24 -10.44 3.31
CA LYS A 82 -6.58 -10.40 3.93
C LYS A 82 -7.66 -10.14 2.87
N ASP A 83 -7.42 -9.23 1.93
CA ASP A 83 -8.40 -8.91 0.89
C ASP A 83 -8.62 -10.06 -0.10
N VAL A 84 -7.56 -10.80 -0.45
CA VAL A 84 -7.68 -12.02 -1.28
C VAL A 84 -8.35 -13.14 -0.49
N ALA A 85 -8.00 -13.33 0.79
CA ALA A 85 -8.60 -14.34 1.65
C ALA A 85 -10.11 -14.16 1.82
N LYS A 86 -10.60 -12.91 1.96
CA LYS A 86 -12.05 -12.61 2.01
C LYS A 86 -12.81 -13.05 0.75
N LYS A 87 -12.14 -13.08 -0.40
CA LYS A 87 -12.73 -13.45 -1.71
C LYS A 87 -12.58 -14.93 -2.02
N SER A 88 -11.72 -15.62 -1.30
CA SER A 88 -11.46 -17.05 -1.44
C SER A 88 -12.56 -17.86 -0.76
N SER A 89 -13.12 -18.83 -1.47
CA SER A 89 -14.12 -19.77 -0.95
C SER A 89 -13.52 -21.11 -0.50
N HIS A 90 -12.22 -21.15 -0.20
CA HIS A 90 -11.54 -22.42 0.09
C HIS A 90 -11.88 -22.98 1.48
N THR A 91 -12.13 -24.29 1.53
CA THR A 91 -12.26 -25.05 2.78
C THR A 91 -10.88 -25.21 3.42
N LEU A 92 -10.70 -24.63 4.59
CA LEU A 92 -9.55 -24.91 5.44
C LEU A 92 -9.69 -26.33 5.98
N HIS A 93 -8.62 -27.11 5.93
CA HIS A 93 -8.58 -28.45 6.50
C HIS A 93 -7.81 -28.38 7.81
N ASP A 94 -8.30 -29.09 8.82
CA ASP A 94 -7.62 -29.16 10.11
C ASP A 94 -6.27 -29.87 9.98
N LEU A 95 -5.26 -29.31 10.63
CA LEU A 95 -3.94 -29.93 10.72
C LEU A 95 -3.94 -30.92 11.88
N VAL A 96 -3.80 -32.21 11.60
CA VAL A 96 -3.74 -33.28 12.59
C VAL A 96 -2.33 -33.86 12.61
N SER A 97 -1.70 -33.94 13.79
CA SER A 97 -0.45 -34.69 13.95
C SER A 97 -0.76 -36.18 14.00
N LEU A 98 -0.09 -36.94 13.15
CA LEU A 98 -0.01 -38.40 13.27
C LEU A 98 1.00 -38.78 14.35
#